data_AF-A0A819N6Z3-F1
#
_entry.id   AF-A0A819N6Z3-F1
#
_cell.length_a   1.000
_cell.length_b   1.000
_cell.length_c   1.000
_cell.angle_alpha   90.00
_cell.angle_beta   90.00
_cell.angle_gamma   90.00
#
_symmetry.space_group_name_H-M   'P 1'
#
loop_
_entity.id
_entity.type
_entity.pdbx_description
1 polymer ?
#
loop_
_entity_poly.entity_id
_entity_poly.type
_entity_poly.pdbx_seq_one_letter_code
_entity_poly.pdbx_strand_id
1 'polypeptide(L)'
;MQHILSYINNLSHINAICILLKPNESRLNVVLQLYFARLLNFLGENIRQNIMFCFTNSRSTFYSPGNSGSLLRKMFKKLMIEDIPFDKSNTFCFDSESFRYLVGLENGIEFDENEENEYEQSWTNSSLECNRFLKHICEEVKCCFESEWQSIEHAQFKISEIIRPMLETTRNIYRNITLLRKNTTNRIIKLSPTVLSKSLTICYQCERIPKRFSDFWILPDDLHTFSETCHDCDCPQKKHIDVDYELDYQLIDSGDSDDFKKMKYDFKQLQLAILEFAQFYASINDNMKLNDPVLSAMKRIIKEENQICSQKGSTCLNNTLRDIFVTLIETYKERQTIFRSNKIPLDLQNVYEHIKNISEIDEVREQLHIIEQKQEIYMKQYEKHVS
;
A
#
# COMPACT_ATOMS: atom_id res chain seq x y z
N MET A 1 -7.33 -5.47 -6.23
CA MET A 1 -5.87 -5.30 -6.48
C MET A 1 -5.19 -4.51 -5.37
N GLN A 2 -5.63 -3.28 -5.03
CA GLN A 2 -5.01 -2.52 -3.93
C GLN A 2 -4.94 -3.29 -2.60
N HIS A 3 -5.99 -4.03 -2.22
CA HIS A 3 -5.97 -4.90 -1.04
C HIS A 3 -4.90 -6.01 -1.10
N ILE A 4 -4.67 -6.60 -2.28
CA ILE A 4 -3.65 -7.64 -2.46
C ILE A 4 -2.26 -7.02 -2.28
N LEU A 5 -2.00 -5.87 -2.90
CA LEU A 5 -0.70 -5.19 -2.78
C LEU A 5 -0.45 -4.74 -1.34
N SER A 6 -1.47 -4.22 -0.65
CA SER A 6 -1.40 -3.86 0.77
C SER A 6 -1.10 -5.07 1.66
N TYR A 7 -1.74 -6.21 1.41
CA TYR A 7 -1.44 -7.44 2.14
C TYR A 7 0.01 -7.89 1.92
N ILE A 8 0.46 -7.93 0.67
CA ILE A 8 1.84 -8.29 0.30
C ILE A 8 2.85 -7.35 0.97
N ASN A 9 2.55 -6.05 1.03
CA ASN A 9 3.40 -5.02 1.61
C ASN A 9 3.69 -5.22 3.11
N ASN A 10 2.84 -5.98 3.81
CA ASN A 10 3.00 -6.28 5.23
C ASN A 10 3.74 -7.60 5.48
N LEU A 11 4.09 -8.34 4.41
CA LEU A 11 4.87 -9.55 4.51
C LEU A 11 6.35 -9.19 4.64
N SER A 12 7.00 -9.66 5.70
CA SER A 12 8.46 -9.51 5.88
C SER A 12 9.27 -10.26 4.82
N HIS A 13 8.67 -11.30 4.25
CA HIS A 13 9.26 -12.12 3.22
C HIS A 13 8.17 -12.85 2.41
N ILE A 14 8.52 -13.24 1.20
CA ILE A 14 7.69 -14.05 0.31
C ILE A 14 8.50 -15.28 -0.07
N ASN A 15 8.02 -16.46 0.32
CA ASN A 15 8.60 -17.70 -0.15
C ASN A 15 8.08 -18.03 -1.54
N ALA A 16 6.76 -18.05 -1.73
CA ALA A 16 6.17 -18.62 -2.91
C ALA A 16 4.88 -17.87 -3.29
N ILE A 17 4.68 -17.64 -4.59
CA ILE A 17 3.48 -17.01 -5.14
C ILE A 17 2.78 -18.03 -6.03
N CYS A 18 1.66 -18.57 -5.54
CA CYS A 18 0.88 -19.57 -6.25
C CYS A 18 -0.25 -18.90 -7.03
N ILE A 19 -0.21 -19.02 -8.36
CA ILE A 19 -1.25 -18.51 -9.22
C ILE A 19 -2.17 -19.64 -9.63
N LEU A 20 -3.39 -19.63 -9.08
CA LEU A 20 -4.40 -20.66 -9.32
C LEU A 20 -5.24 -20.34 -10.56
N LEU A 21 -5.33 -21.29 -11.48
CA LEU A 21 -6.05 -21.15 -12.75
C LEU A 21 -6.78 -22.46 -13.10
N LYS A 22 -7.77 -22.39 -13.99
CA LYS A 22 -8.31 -23.58 -14.67
C LYS A 22 -7.65 -23.70 -16.06
N PRO A 23 -7.42 -24.91 -16.59
CA PRO A 23 -6.64 -25.11 -17.83
C PRO A 23 -7.38 -24.79 -19.12
N ASN A 24 -8.71 -24.68 -19.07
CA ASN A 24 -9.57 -24.39 -20.24
C ASN A 24 -10.36 -23.08 -20.10
N GLU A 25 -9.82 -22.10 -19.38
CA GLU A 25 -10.39 -20.76 -19.39
C GLU A 25 -10.11 -20.09 -20.73
N SER A 26 -11.15 -20.04 -21.55
CA SER A 26 -11.13 -19.49 -22.92
C SER A 26 -10.83 -17.99 -22.95
N ARG A 27 -10.93 -17.30 -21.80
CA ARG A 27 -10.71 -15.86 -21.68
C ARG A 27 -9.76 -15.55 -20.54
N LEU A 28 -8.46 -15.50 -20.84
CA LEU A 28 -7.57 -14.61 -20.09
C LEU A 28 -7.99 -13.16 -20.41
N ASN A 29 -8.93 -12.67 -19.61
CA ASN A 29 -9.53 -11.34 -19.75
C ASN A 29 -8.42 -10.26 -19.75
N VAL A 30 -8.58 -9.21 -20.53
CA VAL A 30 -7.71 -8.01 -20.51
C VAL A 30 -7.50 -7.52 -19.08
N VAL A 31 -8.53 -7.60 -18.23
CA VAL A 31 -8.46 -7.28 -16.80
C VAL A 31 -7.44 -8.14 -16.05
N LEU A 32 -7.40 -9.46 -16.32
CA LEU A 32 -6.43 -10.36 -15.71
C LEU A 32 -5.00 -10.02 -16.15
N GLN A 33 -4.80 -9.69 -17.43
CA GLN A 33 -3.49 -9.26 -17.94
C GLN A 33 -2.99 -8.00 -17.22
N LEU A 34 -3.88 -7.03 -16.99
CA LEU A 34 -3.56 -5.81 -16.24
C LEU A 34 -3.21 -6.11 -14.79
N TYR A 35 -3.91 -7.04 -14.15
CA TYR A 35 -3.63 -7.45 -12.79
C TYR A 35 -2.29 -8.16 -12.63
N PHE A 36 -1.96 -9.07 -13.55
CA PHE A 36 -0.66 -9.71 -13.61
C PHE A 36 0.46 -8.70 -13.82
N ALA A 37 0.34 -7.83 -14.83
CA ALA A 37 1.35 -6.82 -15.12
C ALA A 37 1.61 -5.94 -13.89
N ARG A 38 0.54 -5.51 -13.22
CA ARG A 38 0.64 -4.68 -12.01
C ARG A 38 1.29 -5.41 -10.84
N LEU A 39 0.89 -6.66 -10.58
CA LEU A 39 1.49 -7.47 -9.51
C LEU A 39 3.00 -7.67 -9.73
N LEU A 40 3.39 -7.97 -10.97
CA LEU A 40 4.79 -8.20 -11.33
C LEU A 40 5.63 -6.93 -11.30
N ASN A 41 5.07 -5.79 -11.71
CA ASN A 41 5.73 -4.50 -11.59
C ASN A 41 5.92 -4.11 -10.13
N PHE A 42 4.93 -4.38 -9.27
CA PHE A 42 4.99 -4.13 -7.84
C PHE A 42 6.09 -4.97 -7.16
N LEU A 43 6.15 -6.27 -7.45
CA LEU A 43 7.12 -7.15 -6.79
C LEU A 43 8.54 -7.13 -7.40
N GLY A 44 8.75 -6.38 -8.49
CA GLY A 44 10.06 -6.33 -9.15
C GLY A 44 10.48 -7.65 -9.81
N GLU A 45 11.73 -7.70 -10.27
CA GLU A 45 12.21 -8.81 -11.11
C GLU A 45 12.67 -10.02 -10.28
N ASN A 46 13.23 -9.80 -9.10
CA ASN A 46 13.82 -10.86 -8.28
C ASN A 46 12.80 -11.88 -7.77
N ILE A 47 11.54 -11.48 -7.57
CA ILE A 47 10.50 -12.38 -7.09
C ILE A 47 10.01 -13.37 -8.16
N ARG A 48 10.31 -13.11 -9.44
CA ARG A 48 9.67 -13.78 -10.59
C ARG A 48 9.91 -15.29 -10.58
N GLN A 49 11.03 -15.72 -10.00
CA GLN A 49 11.40 -17.13 -9.83
C GLN A 49 10.56 -17.84 -8.77
N ASN A 50 9.92 -17.10 -7.87
CA ASN A 50 9.09 -17.62 -6.79
C ASN A 50 7.62 -17.80 -7.24
N ILE A 51 7.32 -17.52 -8.52
CA ILE A 51 5.98 -17.65 -9.08
C ILE A 51 5.77 -19.05 -9.64
N MET A 52 4.71 -19.71 -9.19
CA MET A 52 4.29 -21.02 -9.65
C MET A 52 2.86 -20.98 -10.18
N PHE A 53 2.60 -21.81 -11.19
CA PHE A 53 1.28 -21.89 -11.83
C PHE A 53 0.60 -23.18 -11.43
N CYS A 54 -0.55 -23.06 -10.78
CA CYS A 54 -1.34 -24.18 -10.28
C CYS A 54 -2.62 -24.28 -11.11
N PHE A 55 -2.76 -25.33 -11.91
CA PHE A 55 -3.95 -25.59 -12.72
C PHE A 55 -4.85 -26.60 -12.01
N THR A 56 -6.06 -26.21 -11.64
CA THR A 56 -7.06 -27.12 -11.05
C THR A 56 -7.96 -27.72 -12.12
N ASN A 57 -8.66 -28.81 -11.81
CA ASN A 57 -9.59 -29.48 -12.73
C ASN A 57 -8.91 -29.95 -14.03
N SER A 58 -7.65 -30.37 -13.93
CA SER A 58 -6.82 -30.68 -15.08
C SER A 58 -7.06 -32.04 -15.72
N ARG A 59 -7.99 -32.85 -15.19
CA ARG A 59 -8.34 -34.15 -15.78
C ARG A 59 -8.80 -34.01 -17.23
N SER A 60 -9.63 -33.02 -17.53
CA SER A 60 -10.13 -32.72 -18.88
C SER A 60 -9.04 -32.38 -19.90
N THR A 61 -7.84 -32.04 -19.42
CA THR A 61 -6.67 -31.70 -20.24
C THR A 61 -5.52 -32.69 -20.03
N PHE A 62 -5.81 -33.89 -19.56
CA PHE A 62 -4.82 -34.93 -19.28
C PHE A 62 -3.68 -34.42 -18.38
N TYR A 63 -4.02 -33.68 -17.32
CA TYR A 63 -3.10 -33.08 -16.36
C TYR A 63 -2.10 -32.12 -17.00
N SER A 64 -2.57 -31.32 -17.96
CA SER A 64 -1.80 -30.27 -18.60
C SER A 64 -2.46 -28.89 -18.44
N PRO A 65 -1.70 -27.79 -18.60
CA PRO A 65 -2.21 -26.42 -18.53
C PRO A 65 -3.28 -26.04 -19.58
N GLY A 66 -3.51 -26.90 -20.57
CA GLY A 66 -4.51 -26.70 -21.62
C GLY A 66 -4.37 -25.38 -22.37
N ASN A 67 -5.53 -24.85 -22.81
CA ASN A 67 -5.61 -23.59 -23.55
C ASN A 67 -5.13 -22.40 -22.72
N SER A 68 -5.40 -22.38 -21.42
CA SER A 68 -4.99 -21.28 -20.53
C SER A 68 -3.47 -21.14 -20.44
N GLY A 69 -2.73 -22.25 -20.43
CA GLY A 69 -1.28 -22.20 -20.52
C GLY A 69 -0.78 -21.55 -21.83
N SER A 70 -1.42 -21.85 -22.96
CA SER A 70 -1.07 -21.22 -24.24
C SER A 70 -1.32 -19.70 -24.25
N LEU A 71 -2.40 -19.26 -23.59
CA LEU A 71 -2.76 -17.86 -23.44
C LEU A 71 -1.81 -17.12 -22.50
N LEU A 72 -1.37 -17.73 -21.40
CA LEU A 72 -0.34 -17.16 -20.52
C LEU A 72 0.99 -16.93 -21.27
N ARG A 73 1.45 -17.91 -22.06
CA ARG A 73 2.65 -17.75 -22.89
C ARG A 73 2.55 -16.57 -23.85
N LYS A 74 1.38 -16.39 -24.48
CA LYS A 74 1.12 -15.23 -25.35
C LYS A 74 1.10 -13.92 -24.57
N MET A 75 0.53 -13.93 -23.36
CA MET A 75 0.50 -12.77 -22.47
C MET A 75 1.91 -12.34 -22.04
N PHE A 76 2.75 -13.28 -21.57
CA PHE A 76 4.13 -12.96 -21.18
C PHE A 76 4.94 -12.39 -22.33
N LYS A 77 4.84 -12.99 -23.52
CA LYS A 77 5.47 -12.44 -24.74
C LYS A 77 4.96 -11.03 -25.08
N LYS A 78 3.66 -10.78 -24.95
CA LYS A 78 3.07 -9.46 -25.24
C LYS A 78 3.53 -8.39 -24.24
N LEU A 79 3.69 -8.78 -22.98
CA LEU A 79 4.14 -7.89 -21.90
C LEU A 79 5.66 -7.80 -21.78
N MET A 80 6.42 -8.47 -22.66
CA MET A 80 7.89 -8.56 -22.61
C MET A 80 8.40 -9.06 -21.25
N ILE A 81 7.65 -9.99 -20.64
CA ILE A 81 8.05 -10.66 -19.40
C ILE A 81 8.81 -11.92 -19.80
N GLU A 82 10.13 -11.89 -19.69
CA GLU A 82 11.00 -12.99 -20.12
C GLU A 82 11.48 -13.87 -18.96
N ASP A 83 11.48 -13.36 -17.72
CA ASP A 83 12.13 -14.00 -16.57
C ASP A 83 11.20 -14.79 -15.65
N ILE A 84 9.94 -15.02 -16.05
CA ILE A 84 9.05 -15.91 -15.30
C ILE A 84 9.12 -17.30 -15.95
N PRO A 85 9.64 -18.32 -15.24
CA PRO A 85 9.61 -19.67 -15.75
C PRO A 85 8.17 -20.08 -16.05
N PHE A 86 7.94 -20.81 -17.13
CA PHE A 86 6.64 -21.40 -17.41
C PHE A 86 6.84 -22.73 -18.11
N ASP A 87 7.35 -23.68 -17.36
CA ASP A 87 7.63 -25.04 -17.81
C ASP A 87 7.22 -26.05 -16.73
N LYS A 88 7.59 -27.32 -16.91
CA LYS A 88 7.17 -28.36 -15.97
C LYS A 88 7.71 -28.11 -14.56
N SER A 89 8.87 -27.46 -14.37
CA SER A 89 9.47 -27.23 -13.05
C SER A 89 8.55 -26.44 -12.12
N ASN A 90 7.94 -25.35 -12.59
CA ASN A 90 7.13 -24.44 -11.79
C ASN A 90 5.63 -24.44 -12.15
N THR A 91 5.19 -25.39 -12.99
CA THR A 91 3.79 -25.54 -13.38
C THR A 91 3.24 -26.88 -12.89
N PHE A 92 2.16 -26.83 -12.11
CA PHE A 92 1.56 -27.97 -11.42
C PHE A 92 0.10 -28.13 -11.81
N CYS A 93 -0.34 -29.34 -12.13
CA CYS A 93 -1.69 -29.65 -12.58
C CYS A 93 -2.38 -30.63 -11.63
N PHE A 94 -3.44 -30.17 -10.97
CA PHE A 94 -4.20 -30.89 -9.97
C PHE A 94 -5.63 -31.16 -10.46
N ASP A 95 -6.21 -32.23 -9.95
CA ASP A 95 -7.62 -32.53 -10.09
C ASP A 95 -8.29 -32.69 -8.72
N SER A 96 -9.62 -32.55 -8.71
CA SER A 96 -10.42 -32.54 -7.48
C SER A 96 -11.50 -33.64 -7.46
N GLU A 97 -11.56 -34.49 -8.47
CA GLU A 97 -12.59 -35.52 -8.58
C GLU A 97 -12.50 -36.57 -7.47
N SER A 98 -11.30 -36.86 -6.97
CA SER A 98 -11.09 -37.73 -5.79
C SER A 98 -11.78 -37.22 -4.52
N PHE A 99 -11.85 -35.90 -4.31
CA PHE A 99 -12.60 -35.33 -3.19
C PHE A 99 -14.11 -35.49 -3.37
N ARG A 100 -14.60 -35.37 -4.61
CA ARG A 100 -16.02 -35.61 -4.91
C ARG A 100 -16.42 -37.05 -4.68
N TYR A 101 -15.53 -37.99 -5.03
CA TYR A 101 -15.72 -39.40 -4.73
C TYR A 101 -15.87 -39.66 -3.22
N LEU A 102 -14.98 -39.11 -2.39
CA LEU A 102 -15.09 -39.24 -0.93
C LEU A 102 -16.40 -38.68 -0.37
N VAL A 103 -16.82 -37.50 -0.84
CA VAL A 103 -18.10 -36.91 -0.44
C VAL A 103 -19.27 -37.76 -0.93
N GLY A 104 -19.19 -38.34 -2.13
CA GLY A 104 -20.22 -39.23 -2.66
C GLY A 104 -20.39 -40.48 -1.80
N LEU A 105 -19.29 -41.12 -1.41
CA LEU A 105 -19.31 -42.27 -0.50
C LEU A 105 -19.94 -41.93 0.86
N GLU A 106 -19.60 -40.78 1.43
CA GLU A 106 -20.19 -40.31 2.69
C GLU A 106 -21.71 -40.09 2.58
N ASN A 107 -22.18 -39.69 1.40
CA ASN A 107 -23.61 -39.49 1.11
C ASN A 107 -24.32 -40.76 0.59
N GLY A 108 -23.67 -41.93 0.63
CA GLY A 108 -24.26 -43.20 0.21
C GLY A 108 -24.49 -43.32 -1.30
N ILE A 109 -23.72 -42.59 -2.12
CA ILE A 109 -23.69 -42.76 -3.57
C ILE A 109 -22.87 -44.01 -3.89
N GLU A 110 -23.46 -44.92 -4.66
CA GLU A 110 -22.76 -46.09 -5.20
C GLU A 110 -22.05 -45.71 -6.51
N PHE A 111 -20.82 -46.21 -6.67
CA PHE A 111 -20.01 -46.04 -7.86
C PHE A 111 -19.71 -47.41 -8.46
N ASP A 112 -19.65 -47.50 -9.79
CA ASP A 112 -19.20 -48.72 -10.45
C ASP A 112 -17.67 -48.85 -10.47
N GLU A 113 -17.16 -50.04 -10.82
CA GLU A 113 -15.73 -50.32 -10.84
C GLU A 113 -14.95 -49.40 -11.80
N ASN A 114 -15.57 -48.94 -12.90
CA ASN A 114 -14.91 -48.02 -13.82
C ASN A 114 -14.81 -46.61 -13.20
N GLU A 115 -15.89 -46.15 -12.57
CA GLU A 115 -15.92 -44.88 -11.86
C GLU A 115 -14.89 -44.85 -10.72
N GLU A 116 -14.83 -45.90 -9.91
CA GLU A 116 -13.82 -46.04 -8.84
C GLU A 116 -12.38 -45.94 -9.38
N ASN A 117 -12.07 -46.69 -10.44
CA ASN A 117 -10.76 -46.65 -11.09
C ASN A 117 -10.41 -45.23 -11.61
N GLU A 118 -11.39 -44.52 -12.16
CA GLU A 118 -11.21 -43.15 -12.64
C GLU A 118 -10.89 -42.17 -11.49
N TYR A 119 -11.56 -42.31 -10.34
CA TYR A 119 -11.31 -41.49 -9.17
C TYR A 119 -9.97 -41.83 -8.50
N GLU A 120 -9.59 -43.12 -8.44
CA GLU A 120 -8.29 -43.57 -7.95
C GLU A 120 -7.15 -43.00 -8.82
N GLN A 121 -7.31 -43.02 -10.14
CA GLN A 121 -6.34 -42.42 -11.05
C GLN A 121 -6.24 -40.90 -10.85
N SER A 122 -7.36 -40.21 -10.61
CA SER A 122 -7.37 -38.78 -10.28
C SER A 122 -6.63 -38.46 -8.98
N TRP A 123 -6.86 -39.25 -7.94
CA TRP A 123 -6.15 -39.16 -6.66
C TRP A 123 -4.65 -39.36 -6.84
N THR A 124 -4.25 -40.43 -7.51
CA THR A 124 -2.84 -40.80 -7.69
C THR A 124 -2.07 -39.71 -8.41
N ASN A 125 -2.60 -39.21 -9.54
CA ASN A 125 -1.95 -38.13 -10.29
C ASN A 125 -1.84 -36.83 -9.48
N SER A 126 -2.93 -36.42 -8.83
CA SER A 126 -2.96 -35.18 -8.05
C SER A 126 -2.06 -35.25 -6.81
N SER A 127 -1.97 -36.41 -6.17
CA SER A 127 -1.10 -36.64 -5.01
C SER A 127 0.38 -36.61 -5.40
N LEU A 128 0.75 -37.25 -6.51
CA LEU A 128 2.11 -37.20 -7.05
C LEU A 128 2.50 -35.77 -7.42
N GLU A 129 1.61 -35.04 -8.08
CA GLU A 129 1.86 -33.64 -8.45
C GLU A 129 1.94 -32.74 -7.21
N CYS A 130 1.12 -32.99 -6.17
CA CYS A 130 1.19 -32.28 -4.90
C CYS A 130 2.52 -32.49 -4.19
N ASN A 131 3.02 -33.73 -4.12
CA ASN A 131 4.34 -34.01 -3.58
C ASN A 131 5.45 -33.30 -4.36
N ARG A 132 5.33 -33.26 -5.69
CA ARG A 132 6.26 -32.52 -6.56
C ARG A 132 6.23 -31.01 -6.29
N PHE A 133 5.04 -30.46 -6.09
CA PHE A 133 4.82 -29.06 -5.76
C PHE A 133 5.43 -28.70 -4.40
N LEU A 134 5.14 -29.48 -3.36
CA LEU A 134 5.71 -29.28 -2.03
C LEU A 134 7.23 -29.40 -2.04
N LYS A 135 7.76 -30.40 -2.75
CA LYS A 135 9.21 -30.56 -2.93
C LYS A 135 9.84 -29.32 -3.56
N HIS A 136 9.25 -28.80 -4.64
CA HIS A 136 9.73 -27.58 -5.28
C HIS A 136 9.76 -26.39 -4.32
N ILE A 137 8.66 -26.15 -3.59
CA ILE A 137 8.59 -25.04 -2.60
C ILE A 137 9.63 -25.21 -1.50
N CYS A 138 9.77 -26.41 -0.94
CA CYS A 138 10.61 -26.65 0.23
C CYS A 138 12.11 -26.72 -0.10
N GLU A 139 12.47 -27.22 -1.28
CA GLU A 139 13.87 -27.52 -1.64
C GLU A 139 14.46 -26.54 -2.66
N GLU A 140 13.65 -25.99 -3.56
CA GLU A 140 14.15 -25.25 -4.73
C GLU A 140 13.85 -23.74 -4.64
N VAL A 141 12.77 -23.33 -3.98
CA VAL A 141 12.37 -21.92 -3.91
C VAL A 141 13.11 -21.19 -2.79
N LYS A 142 13.91 -20.18 -3.16
CA LYS A 142 14.62 -19.31 -2.22
C LYS A 142 13.64 -18.30 -1.61
N CYS A 143 13.67 -18.15 -0.28
CA CYS A 143 12.99 -17.06 0.40
C CYS A 143 13.44 -15.68 -0.14
N CYS A 144 12.49 -14.81 -0.45
CA CYS A 144 12.75 -13.44 -0.92
C CYS A 144 12.31 -12.43 0.15
N PHE A 145 13.25 -11.67 0.69
CA PHE A 145 12.98 -10.64 1.69
C PHE A 145 12.49 -9.34 1.04
N GLU A 146 11.83 -8.46 1.80
CA GLU A 146 11.33 -7.16 1.30
C GLU A 146 12.38 -6.34 0.55
N SER A 147 13.63 -6.32 1.02
CA SER A 147 14.72 -5.63 0.35
C SER A 147 15.06 -6.18 -1.04
N GLU A 148 14.72 -7.44 -1.32
CA GLU A 148 15.01 -8.10 -2.59
C GLU A 148 13.93 -7.84 -3.65
N TRP A 149 12.70 -7.46 -3.28
CA TRP A 149 11.58 -7.25 -4.23
C TRP A 149 11.18 -5.77 -4.39
N GLN A 150 12.09 -4.86 -4.04
CA GLN A 150 11.91 -3.41 -4.20
C GLN A 150 11.75 -3.02 -5.68
N SER A 151 10.71 -2.24 -5.96
CA SER A 151 10.42 -1.71 -7.30
C SER A 151 9.99 -0.24 -7.25
N ILE A 152 9.85 0.39 -8.41
CA ILE A 152 9.29 1.75 -8.51
C ILE A 152 7.83 1.76 -8.05
N GLU A 153 7.02 0.77 -8.45
CA GLU A 153 5.61 0.72 -8.07
C GLU A 153 5.44 0.43 -6.57
N HIS A 154 6.32 -0.39 -5.99
CA HIS A 154 6.37 -0.61 -4.53
C HIS A 154 6.79 0.65 -3.78
N ALA A 155 7.79 1.38 -4.26
CA ALA A 155 8.20 2.65 -3.66
C ALA A 155 7.07 3.69 -3.73
N GLN A 156 6.36 3.80 -4.85
CA GLN A 156 5.17 4.65 -4.98
C GLN A 156 4.10 4.28 -3.95
N PHE A 157 3.88 2.98 -3.74
CA PHE A 157 2.92 2.47 -2.77
C PHE A 157 3.32 2.86 -1.33
N LYS A 158 4.56 2.57 -0.93
CA LYS A 158 5.08 2.91 0.41
C LYS A 158 5.07 4.42 0.66
N ILE A 159 5.46 5.23 -0.34
CA ILE A 159 5.37 6.70 -0.22
C ILE A 159 3.91 7.12 -0.04
N SER A 160 2.97 6.54 -0.79
CA SER A 160 1.55 6.84 -0.64
C SER A 160 1.03 6.56 0.78
N GLU A 161 1.45 5.47 1.42
CA GLU A 161 1.07 5.13 2.79
C GLU A 161 1.65 6.14 3.80
N ILE A 162 2.88 6.60 3.60
CA ILE A 162 3.57 7.46 4.57
C ILE A 162 3.29 8.96 4.39
N ILE A 163 2.70 9.40 3.27
CA ILE A 163 2.44 10.83 3.00
C ILE A 163 1.67 11.51 4.14
N ARG A 164 0.55 10.92 4.58
CA ARG A 164 -0.25 11.53 5.64
C ARG A 164 0.48 11.48 7.00
N PRO A 165 1.00 10.32 7.47
CA PRO A 165 1.81 10.26 8.68
C PRO A 165 2.96 11.28 8.71
N MET A 166 3.73 11.35 7.62
CA MET A 166 4.88 12.24 7.48
C MET A 166 4.47 13.71 7.55
N LEU A 167 3.47 14.12 6.77
CA LEU A 167 3.11 15.54 6.64
C LEU A 167 2.35 16.07 7.87
N GLU A 168 1.45 15.29 8.47
CA GLU A 168 0.77 15.72 9.70
C GLU A 168 1.74 15.76 10.89
N THR A 169 2.70 14.83 10.95
CA THR A 169 3.80 14.89 11.93
C THR A 169 4.68 16.11 11.71
N THR A 170 5.09 16.39 10.45
CA THR A 170 5.87 17.59 10.10
C THR A 170 5.16 18.86 10.57
N ARG A 171 3.86 18.95 10.30
CA ARG A 171 2.99 20.06 10.70
C ARG A 171 2.90 20.19 12.21
N ASN A 172 2.75 19.08 12.94
CA ASN A 172 2.63 19.08 14.40
C ASN A 172 3.95 19.42 15.11
N ILE A 173 5.06 18.82 14.66
CA ILE A 173 6.40 19.14 15.18
C ILE A 173 6.71 20.62 15.01
N TYR A 174 6.37 21.20 13.84
CA TYR A 174 6.57 22.64 13.64
C TYR A 174 5.78 23.50 14.63
N ARG A 175 4.51 23.14 14.89
CA ARG A 175 3.68 23.82 15.90
C ARG A 175 4.37 23.80 17.26
N ASN A 176 4.82 22.63 17.70
CA ASN A 176 5.46 22.45 19.00
C ASN A 176 6.79 23.20 19.10
N ILE A 177 7.63 23.15 18.07
CA ILE A 177 8.88 23.95 18.00
C ILE A 177 8.56 25.46 18.13
N THR A 178 7.47 25.92 17.51
CA THR A 178 7.08 27.33 17.54
C THR A 178 6.55 27.76 18.91
N LEU A 179 5.72 26.93 19.55
CA LEU A 179 5.21 27.17 20.90
C LEU A 179 6.36 27.28 21.92
N LEU A 180 7.30 26.32 21.86
CA LEU A 180 8.46 26.30 22.74
C LEU A 180 9.40 27.47 22.49
N ARG A 181 9.69 27.83 21.21
CA ARG A 181 10.56 28.97 20.88
C ARG A 181 10.01 30.31 21.36
N LYS A 182 8.69 30.49 21.34
CA LYS A 182 8.05 31.75 21.76
C LYS A 182 7.84 31.81 23.27
N ASN A 183 8.23 30.78 24.02
CA ASN A 183 7.92 30.63 25.46
C ASN A 183 6.44 30.87 25.76
N THR A 184 5.54 30.56 24.82
CA THR A 184 4.11 30.84 25.01
C THR A 184 3.46 29.84 25.94
N THR A 185 4.04 28.64 26.08
CA THR A 185 3.57 27.60 27.00
C THR A 185 4.65 26.52 27.21
N ASN A 186 4.66 25.89 28.39
CA ASN A 186 5.38 24.63 28.66
C ASN A 186 4.53 23.42 28.25
N ARG A 187 3.73 23.55 27.20
CA ARG A 187 2.82 22.50 26.73
C ARG A 187 3.03 22.28 25.25
N ILE A 188 2.97 21.02 24.85
CA ILE A 188 3.01 20.61 23.46
C ILE A 188 1.65 20.08 23.02
N ILE A 189 1.40 20.14 21.73
CA ILE A 189 0.26 19.53 21.07
C ILE A 189 0.67 18.09 20.76
N LYS A 190 0.09 17.14 21.49
CA LYS A 190 0.19 15.71 21.18
C LYS A 190 -0.77 15.39 20.05
N LEU A 191 -0.26 14.71 19.02
CA LEU A 191 -1.01 14.09 17.95
C LEU A 191 -1.28 12.64 18.34
N SER A 192 -2.50 12.14 18.17
CA SER A 192 -2.83 10.74 18.48
C SER A 192 -3.76 10.15 17.42
N PRO A 193 -3.34 9.09 16.72
CA PRO A 193 -4.18 8.42 15.75
C PRO A 193 -5.14 7.41 16.40
N THR A 194 -6.38 7.38 15.92
CA THR A 194 -7.41 6.42 16.34
C THR A 194 -7.83 5.55 15.15
N VAL A 195 -7.89 4.23 15.36
CA VAL A 195 -8.28 3.27 14.31
C VAL A 195 -9.74 3.47 13.90
N LEU A 196 -9.98 3.49 12.59
CA LEU A 196 -11.34 3.57 12.04
C LEU A 196 -11.91 2.18 11.79
N SER A 197 -13.12 1.94 12.32
CA SER A 197 -13.83 0.66 12.16
C SER A 197 -14.46 0.47 10.78
N LYS A 198 -14.54 1.54 9.97
CA LYS A 198 -15.17 1.59 8.64
C LYS A 198 -14.37 2.46 7.68
N SER A 199 -14.63 2.34 6.39
CA SER A 199 -14.03 3.18 5.37
C SER A 199 -14.67 4.55 5.43
N LEU A 200 -13.89 5.53 5.90
CA LEU A 200 -14.30 6.91 5.98
C LEU A 200 -13.35 7.75 5.14
N THR A 201 -13.85 8.92 4.77
CA THR A 201 -13.11 9.88 3.96
C THR A 201 -13.08 11.23 4.65
N ILE A 202 -12.12 12.09 4.27
CA ILE A 202 -12.16 13.50 4.66
C ILE A 202 -12.53 14.33 3.43
N CYS A 203 -13.56 15.17 3.56
CA CYS A 203 -13.92 16.13 2.54
C CYS A 203 -13.18 17.46 2.76
N TYR A 204 -12.37 17.88 1.78
CA TYR A 204 -11.62 19.14 1.87
C TYR A 204 -12.36 20.35 1.28
N GLN A 205 -13.64 20.19 0.95
CA GLN A 205 -14.49 21.28 0.47
C GLN A 205 -15.51 21.72 1.51
N CYS A 206 -15.85 20.84 2.46
CA CYS A 206 -16.72 21.17 3.57
C CYS A 206 -16.07 22.17 4.50
N GLU A 207 -16.88 23.12 4.97
CA GLU A 207 -16.43 24.07 5.98
C GLU A 207 -16.30 23.33 7.32
N ARG A 208 -15.11 23.40 7.88
CA ARG A 208 -14.75 22.78 9.16
C ARG A 208 -14.49 23.87 10.18
N ILE A 209 -14.83 23.59 11.44
CA ILE A 209 -14.68 24.54 12.55
C ILE A 209 -13.32 24.29 13.23
N PRO A 210 -12.37 25.26 13.18
CA PRO A 210 -11.09 25.13 13.86
C PRO A 210 -11.27 25.12 15.37
N LYS A 211 -10.58 24.18 16.02
CA LYS A 211 -10.45 24.08 17.48
C LYS A 211 -9.13 24.73 17.92
N ARG A 212 -9.14 25.42 19.06
CA ARG A 212 -7.95 26.12 19.58
C ARG A 212 -7.12 25.19 20.45
N PHE A 213 -5.81 25.13 20.18
CA PHE A 213 -4.80 24.44 20.98
C PHE A 213 -3.65 25.42 21.25
N SER A 214 -3.68 26.06 22.42
CA SER A 214 -2.78 27.18 22.76
C SER A 214 -2.95 28.34 21.77
N ASP A 215 -1.89 28.69 21.03
CA ASP A 215 -1.88 29.78 20.06
C ASP A 215 -2.07 29.30 18.61
N PHE A 216 -2.24 27.99 18.43
CA PHE A 216 -2.61 27.40 17.16
C PHE A 216 -4.10 27.07 17.13
N TRP A 217 -4.67 27.18 15.93
CA TRP A 217 -5.96 26.59 15.62
C TRP A 217 -5.71 25.37 14.73
N ILE A 218 -6.49 24.31 14.93
CA ILE A 218 -6.37 23.06 14.18
C ILE A 218 -7.74 22.72 13.62
N LEU A 219 -7.79 22.37 12.33
CA LEU A 219 -8.97 21.78 11.72
C LEU A 219 -8.99 20.28 12.05
N PRO A 220 -9.95 19.80 12.86
CA PRO A 220 -10.09 18.36 13.07
C PRO A 220 -10.45 17.64 11.76
N ASP A 221 -10.24 16.33 11.74
CA ASP A 221 -10.79 15.48 10.69
C ASP A 221 -12.32 15.57 10.74
N ASP A 222 -12.95 15.82 9.60
CA ASP A 222 -14.40 15.77 9.43
C ASP A 222 -14.71 14.53 8.60
N LEU A 223 -14.97 13.42 9.30
CA LEU A 223 -15.05 12.09 8.71
C LEU A 223 -16.41 11.89 8.05
N HIS A 224 -16.38 11.58 6.76
CA HIS A 224 -17.55 11.37 5.92
C HIS A 224 -17.65 9.90 5.52
N THR A 225 -18.87 9.35 5.55
CA THR A 225 -19.18 8.00 5.07
C THR A 225 -19.41 8.06 3.56
N PHE A 226 -18.62 7.30 2.81
CA PHE A 226 -18.66 7.31 1.35
C PHE A 226 -19.00 5.93 0.79
N SER A 227 -20.01 5.83 -0.08
CA SER A 227 -20.28 4.63 -0.90
C SER A 227 -20.13 4.96 -2.39
N GLU A 228 -21.15 5.52 -3.01
CA GLU A 228 -21.14 6.04 -4.40
C GLU A 228 -21.27 7.56 -4.45
N THR A 229 -22.01 8.12 -3.48
CA THR A 229 -22.10 9.54 -3.16
C THR A 229 -21.72 9.73 -1.69
N CYS A 230 -21.26 10.93 -1.34
CA CYS A 230 -21.06 11.26 0.07
C CYS A 230 -22.44 11.48 0.70
N HIS A 231 -22.72 10.80 1.82
CA HIS A 231 -23.99 10.94 2.54
C HIS A 231 -23.99 12.18 3.45
N ASP A 232 -22.80 12.72 3.73
CA ASP A 232 -22.60 13.84 4.63
C ASP A 232 -22.47 15.19 3.89
N CYS A 233 -22.23 15.17 2.57
CA CYS A 233 -22.21 16.39 1.75
C CYS A 233 -22.43 16.16 0.23
N ASP A 234 -22.84 17.21 -0.48
CA ASP A 234 -23.02 17.19 -1.94
C ASP A 234 -21.70 17.35 -2.73
N CYS A 235 -20.55 17.13 -2.11
CA CYS A 235 -19.25 17.30 -2.77
C CYS A 235 -18.92 16.11 -3.68
N PRO A 236 -18.28 16.33 -4.84
CA PRO A 236 -17.92 15.24 -5.74
C PRO A 236 -16.83 14.34 -5.12
N GLN A 237 -16.82 13.05 -5.45
CA GLN A 237 -15.88 12.04 -4.91
C GLN A 237 -14.41 12.49 -4.95
N LYS A 238 -13.99 13.18 -6.02
CA LYS A 238 -12.63 13.74 -6.18
C LYS A 238 -12.20 14.75 -5.10
N LYS A 239 -13.11 15.15 -4.21
CA LYS A 239 -12.87 16.05 -3.08
C LYS A 239 -12.76 15.33 -1.74
N HIS A 240 -12.99 14.02 -1.75
CA HIS A 240 -12.84 13.10 -0.64
C HIS A 240 -11.52 12.37 -0.79
N ILE A 241 -10.83 12.14 0.32
CA ILE A 241 -9.66 11.26 0.39
C ILE A 241 -9.95 10.22 1.45
N ASP A 242 -9.74 8.95 1.09
CA ASP A 242 -9.85 7.84 2.02
C ASP A 242 -8.83 8.00 3.15
N VAL A 243 -9.26 7.70 4.37
CA VAL A 243 -8.40 7.78 5.55
C VAL A 243 -8.41 6.49 6.35
N ASP A 244 -7.24 6.17 6.89
CA ASP A 244 -7.02 4.97 7.70
C ASP A 244 -7.22 5.18 9.20
N TYR A 245 -7.13 6.43 9.64
CA TYR A 245 -7.25 6.80 11.04
C TYR A 245 -7.84 8.19 11.17
N GLU A 246 -8.42 8.47 12.33
CA GLU A 246 -8.75 9.82 12.78
C GLU A 246 -7.56 10.39 13.57
N LEU A 247 -7.30 11.69 13.43
CA LEU A 247 -6.31 12.40 14.23
C LEU A 247 -6.95 13.22 15.33
N ASP A 248 -6.65 12.83 16.57
CA ASP A 248 -6.95 13.59 17.77
C ASP A 248 -5.77 14.45 18.22
N TYR A 249 -6.10 15.57 18.87
CA TYR A 249 -5.13 16.53 19.37
C TYR A 249 -5.38 16.83 20.84
N GLN A 250 -4.31 16.84 21.65
CA GLN A 250 -4.37 17.15 23.07
C GLN A 250 -3.22 18.06 23.47
N LEU A 251 -3.46 19.00 24.39
CA LEU A 251 -2.37 19.77 25.01
C LEU A 251 -1.85 19.00 26.22
N ILE A 252 -0.58 18.63 26.20
CA ILE A 252 0.10 17.96 27.31
C ILE A 252 1.28 18.80 27.79
N ASP A 253 1.70 18.65 29.03
CA ASP A 253 2.88 19.32 29.54
C ASP A 253 4.12 18.80 28.80
N SER A 254 4.99 19.71 28.37
CA SER A 254 6.23 19.36 27.68
C SER A 254 7.20 18.73 28.68
N GLY A 255 7.88 17.66 28.27
CA GLY A 255 9.03 17.16 29.00
C GLY A 255 10.22 18.13 28.90
N ASP A 256 11.34 17.67 29.42
CA ASP A 256 12.57 18.45 29.63
C ASP A 256 13.21 18.95 28.31
N SER A 257 14.29 19.73 28.41
CA SER A 257 14.97 20.37 27.25
C SER A 257 15.39 19.45 26.09
N ASP A 258 15.47 18.14 26.33
CA ASP A 258 15.84 17.14 25.31
C ASP A 258 14.73 16.88 24.28
N ASP A 259 13.46 17.09 24.64
CA ASP A 259 12.32 16.96 23.71
C ASP A 259 12.44 17.95 22.55
N PHE A 260 12.90 19.16 22.82
CA PHE A 260 13.05 20.20 21.81
C PHE A 260 14.18 19.90 20.80
N LYS A 261 15.28 19.29 21.27
CA LYS A 261 16.38 18.88 20.38
C LYS A 261 15.93 17.75 19.48
N LYS A 262 15.23 16.75 20.04
CA LYS A 262 14.65 15.63 19.30
C LYS A 262 13.68 16.12 18.22
N MET A 263 12.71 16.97 18.58
CA MET A 263 11.76 17.56 17.62
C MET A 263 12.45 18.26 16.45
N LYS A 264 13.54 19.01 16.70
CA LYS A 264 14.30 19.66 15.61
C LYS A 264 15.00 18.65 14.70
N TYR A 265 15.53 17.58 15.28
CA TYR A 265 16.16 16.51 14.52
C TYR A 265 15.13 15.81 13.65
N ASP A 266 14.00 15.39 14.23
CA ASP A 266 12.91 14.71 13.54
C ASP A 266 12.32 15.59 12.41
N PHE A 267 12.11 16.89 12.68
CA PHE A 267 11.69 17.84 11.66
C PHE A 267 12.64 17.87 10.45
N LYS A 268 13.95 17.86 10.71
CA LYS A 268 14.96 17.86 9.65
C LYS A 268 14.93 16.56 8.86
N GLN A 269 14.77 15.41 9.51
CA GLN A 269 14.66 14.12 8.82
C GLN A 269 13.43 14.06 7.92
N LEU A 270 12.27 14.54 8.41
CA LEU A 270 11.05 14.64 7.62
C LEU A 270 11.23 15.56 6.40
N GLN A 271 11.86 16.72 6.58
CA GLN A 271 12.17 17.62 5.45
C GLN A 271 13.08 16.97 4.42
N LEU A 272 14.12 16.24 4.84
CA LEU A 272 15.00 15.53 3.92
C LEU A 272 14.25 14.47 3.12
N ALA A 273 13.40 13.66 3.77
CA ALA A 273 12.59 12.67 3.08
C ALA A 273 11.60 13.30 2.09
N ILE A 274 10.94 14.41 2.45
CA ILE A 274 10.06 15.17 1.56
C ILE A 274 10.82 15.61 0.30
N LEU A 275 12.03 16.14 0.45
CA LEU A 275 12.85 16.58 -0.69
C LEU A 275 13.38 15.41 -1.51
N GLU A 276 13.63 14.26 -0.90
CA GLU A 276 13.99 13.03 -1.62
C GLU A 276 12.82 12.52 -2.46
N PHE A 277 11.59 12.53 -1.91
CA PHE A 277 10.41 12.16 -2.67
C PHE A 277 10.16 13.10 -3.85
N ALA A 278 10.61 14.36 -3.77
CA ALA A 278 10.64 15.26 -4.91
C ALA A 278 11.47 14.69 -6.07
N GLN A 279 12.67 14.19 -5.78
CA GLN A 279 13.54 13.57 -6.77
C GLN A 279 12.90 12.32 -7.37
N PHE A 280 12.36 11.45 -6.52
CA PHE A 280 11.64 10.25 -6.94
C PHE A 280 10.48 10.58 -7.90
N TYR A 281 9.61 11.53 -7.55
CA TYR A 281 8.51 11.91 -8.43
C TYR A 281 8.96 12.69 -9.67
N ALA A 282 10.12 13.35 -9.63
CA ALA A 282 10.70 13.96 -10.82
C ALA A 282 11.17 12.89 -11.83
N SER A 283 11.84 11.83 -11.37
CA SER A 283 12.41 10.78 -12.23
C SER A 283 11.34 9.92 -12.92
N ILE A 284 10.22 9.68 -12.25
CA ILE A 284 9.16 8.80 -12.79
C ILE A 284 8.12 9.56 -13.62
N ASN A 285 7.90 10.86 -13.36
CA ASN A 285 6.87 11.64 -14.07
C ASN A 285 7.23 11.96 -15.53
N ASP A 286 8.52 12.05 -15.84
CA ASP A 286 8.98 12.24 -17.23
C ASP A 286 8.63 11.03 -18.11
N ASN A 287 8.42 9.86 -17.50
CA ASN A 287 8.07 8.61 -18.18
C ASN A 287 6.58 8.22 -18.08
N MET A 288 5.86 8.65 -17.03
CA MET A 288 4.52 8.11 -16.72
C MET A 288 3.37 9.12 -16.56
N LYS A 289 3.60 10.44 -16.64
CA LYS A 289 2.56 11.49 -16.43
C LYS A 289 1.70 11.27 -15.16
N LEU A 290 2.31 10.83 -14.07
CA LEU A 290 1.58 10.54 -12.83
C LEU A 290 1.36 11.82 -12.01
N ASN A 291 0.28 11.83 -11.22
CA ASN A 291 0.07 12.87 -10.22
C ASN A 291 1.09 12.68 -9.10
N ASP A 292 1.71 13.78 -8.65
CA ASP A 292 2.56 13.80 -7.46
C ASP A 292 1.66 13.93 -6.21
N PRO A 293 1.50 12.84 -5.43
CA PRO A 293 0.61 12.85 -4.27
C PRO A 293 1.21 13.63 -3.09
N VAL A 294 2.53 13.71 -2.96
CA VAL A 294 3.21 14.48 -1.90
C VAL A 294 2.93 15.96 -2.09
N LEU A 295 3.13 16.48 -3.30
CA LEU A 295 2.83 17.87 -3.64
C LEU A 295 1.34 18.19 -3.47
N SER A 296 0.45 17.26 -3.83
CA SER A 296 -0.99 17.42 -3.64
C SER A 296 -1.36 17.52 -2.16
N ALA A 297 -0.77 16.67 -1.30
CA ALA A 297 -1.00 16.70 0.14
C ALA A 297 -0.41 17.95 0.82
N MET A 298 0.75 18.45 0.36
CA MET A 298 1.27 19.73 0.87
C MET A 298 0.37 20.92 0.49
N LYS A 299 -0.14 20.96 -0.75
CA LYS A 299 -1.11 21.99 -1.18
C LYS A 299 -2.40 21.95 -0.35
N ARG A 300 -2.84 20.75 0.04
CA ARG A 300 -3.98 20.56 0.94
C ARG A 300 -3.72 21.21 2.30
N ILE A 301 -2.56 20.98 2.92
CA ILE A 301 -2.20 21.61 4.19
C ILE A 301 -2.23 23.14 4.08
N ILE A 302 -1.67 23.73 3.03
CA ILE A 302 -1.73 25.18 2.80
C ILE A 302 -3.17 25.69 2.71
N LYS A 303 -4.04 24.95 2.00
CA LYS A 303 -5.46 25.30 1.89
C LYS A 303 -6.15 25.29 3.26
N GLU A 304 -5.86 24.29 4.09
CA GLU A 304 -6.38 24.19 5.45
C GLU A 304 -5.92 25.34 6.33
N GLU A 305 -4.63 25.69 6.29
CA GLU A 305 -4.11 26.83 7.04
C GLU A 305 -4.72 28.15 6.56
N ASN A 306 -4.96 28.32 5.26
CA ASN A 306 -5.66 29.48 4.73
C ASN A 306 -7.11 29.59 5.25
N GLN A 307 -7.82 28.47 5.33
CA GLN A 307 -9.18 28.43 5.90
C GLN A 307 -9.17 28.81 7.38
N ILE A 308 -8.18 28.34 8.14
CA ILE A 308 -8.02 28.74 9.55
C ILE A 308 -7.80 30.25 9.66
N CYS A 309 -6.87 30.79 8.87
CA CYS A 309 -6.52 32.21 8.90
C CYS A 309 -7.68 33.11 8.46
N SER A 310 -8.52 32.68 7.50
CA SER A 310 -9.69 33.46 7.08
C SER A 310 -10.76 33.52 8.17
N GLN A 311 -10.94 32.44 8.95
CA GLN A 311 -11.95 32.39 10.01
C GLN A 311 -11.50 33.01 11.34
N LYS A 312 -10.19 33.00 11.65
CA LYS A 312 -9.65 33.42 12.95
C LYS A 312 -8.84 34.72 12.91
N GLY A 313 -8.62 35.30 11.73
CA GLY A 313 -7.90 36.55 11.54
C GLY A 313 -6.40 36.39 11.27
N SER A 314 -5.81 37.42 10.66
CA SER A 314 -4.45 37.42 10.10
C SER A 314 -3.29 37.40 11.11
N THR A 315 -3.57 37.36 12.42
CA THR A 315 -2.55 37.43 13.47
C THR A 315 -2.23 36.08 14.13
N CYS A 316 -2.83 34.97 13.67
CA CYS A 316 -2.59 33.65 14.26
C CYS A 316 -1.27 32.99 13.78
N LEU A 317 -0.66 32.15 14.64
CA LEU A 317 0.58 31.42 14.34
C LEU A 317 0.48 30.49 13.12
N ASN A 318 -0.75 30.14 12.74
CA ASN A 318 -1.06 29.38 11.54
C ASN A 318 -0.54 30.03 10.25
N ASN A 319 -0.40 31.37 10.19
CA ASN A 319 0.24 32.04 9.05
C ASN A 319 1.72 31.63 8.90
N THR A 320 2.46 31.53 10.01
CA THR A 320 3.87 31.10 9.96
C THR A 320 4.00 29.65 9.51
N LEU A 321 3.09 28.78 9.97
CA LEU A 321 3.02 27.39 9.53
C LEU A 321 2.70 27.29 8.02
N ARG A 322 1.72 28.07 7.53
CA ARG A 322 1.41 28.17 6.11
C ARG A 322 2.63 28.56 5.29
N ASP A 323 3.32 29.64 5.70
CA ASP A 323 4.45 30.20 4.95
C ASP A 323 5.59 29.18 4.83
N ILE A 324 5.82 28.36 5.85
CA ILE A 324 6.81 27.28 5.78
C ILE A 324 6.43 26.19 4.80
N PHE A 325 5.16 25.79 4.75
CA PHE A 325 4.72 24.84 3.74
C PHE A 325 4.77 25.44 2.33
N VAL A 326 4.54 26.75 2.16
CA VAL A 326 4.76 27.44 0.88
C VAL A 326 6.24 27.33 0.48
N THR A 327 7.17 27.71 1.36
CA THR A 327 8.61 27.58 1.11
C THR A 327 9.01 26.14 0.82
N LEU A 328 8.49 25.17 1.58
CA LEU A 328 8.77 23.76 1.36
C LEU A 328 8.31 23.28 -0.01
N ILE A 329 7.13 23.72 -0.48
CA ILE A 329 6.66 23.43 -1.85
C ILE A 329 7.57 24.06 -2.91
N GLU A 330 8.03 25.29 -2.69
CA GLU A 330 8.95 25.97 -3.61
C GLU A 330 10.26 25.20 -3.71
N THR A 331 10.89 24.86 -2.58
CA THR A 331 12.11 24.05 -2.53
C THR A 331 11.90 22.67 -3.15
N TYR A 332 10.75 22.03 -2.89
CA TYR A 332 10.40 20.75 -3.48
C TYR A 332 10.36 20.83 -5.03
N LYS A 333 9.68 21.83 -5.59
CA LYS A 333 9.59 22.05 -7.04
C LYS A 333 10.95 22.41 -7.66
N GLU A 334 11.74 23.22 -6.97
CA GLU A 334 13.11 23.53 -7.39
C GLU A 334 13.95 22.26 -7.48
N ARG A 335 13.88 21.40 -6.45
CA ARG A 335 14.53 20.09 -6.43
C ARG A 335 14.09 19.21 -7.61
N GLN A 336 12.79 19.17 -7.92
CA GLN A 336 12.28 18.47 -9.10
C GLN A 336 12.89 19.00 -10.40
N THR A 337 12.98 20.33 -10.53
CA THR A 337 13.51 20.98 -11.73
C THR A 337 14.99 20.66 -11.92
N ILE A 338 15.80 20.81 -10.86
CA ILE A 338 17.24 20.48 -10.88
C ILE A 338 17.46 19.02 -11.29
N PHE A 339 16.67 18.10 -10.73
CA PHE A 339 16.81 16.67 -11.01
C PHE A 339 16.50 16.34 -12.48
N ARG A 340 15.41 16.90 -13.02
CA ARG A 340 15.05 16.76 -14.45
C ARG A 340 16.13 17.33 -15.37
N SER A 341 16.63 18.52 -15.08
CA SER A 341 17.65 19.17 -15.91
C SER A 341 18.97 18.39 -15.93
N ASN A 342 19.35 17.78 -14.81
CA ASN A 342 20.63 17.09 -14.67
C ASN A 342 20.58 15.59 -15.03
N LYS A 343 19.40 15.03 -15.33
CA LYS A 343 19.19 13.60 -15.65
C LYS A 343 19.85 12.66 -14.62
N ILE A 344 19.75 13.02 -13.34
CA ILE A 344 20.34 12.22 -12.27
C ILE A 344 19.62 10.85 -12.24
N PRO A 345 20.35 9.72 -12.17
CA PRO A 345 19.71 8.41 -12.08
C PRO A 345 18.93 8.27 -10.77
N LEU A 346 17.79 7.58 -10.82
CA LEU A 346 17.01 7.30 -9.62
C LEU A 346 17.76 6.28 -8.74
N ASP A 347 18.00 6.65 -7.48
CA ASP A 347 18.49 5.74 -6.46
C ASP A 347 17.31 5.26 -5.60
N LEU A 348 16.77 4.07 -5.92
CA LEU A 348 15.67 3.49 -5.14
C LEU A 348 16.11 3.15 -3.71
N GLN A 349 17.36 2.74 -3.50
CA GLN A 349 17.83 2.35 -2.16
C GLN A 349 17.77 3.56 -1.22
N ASN A 350 18.18 4.74 -1.70
CA ASN A 350 18.08 5.98 -0.94
C ASN A 350 16.63 6.33 -0.56
N VAL A 351 15.67 6.10 -1.48
CA VAL A 351 14.23 6.32 -1.21
C VAL A 351 13.76 5.41 -0.07
N TYR A 352 14.09 4.11 -0.10
CA TYR A 352 13.72 3.17 0.97
C TYR A 352 14.41 3.49 2.30
N GLU A 353 15.67 3.93 2.28
CA GLU A 353 16.38 4.37 3.48
C GLU A 353 15.67 5.57 4.13
N HIS A 354 15.27 6.56 3.34
CA HIS A 354 14.49 7.69 3.84
C HIS A 354 13.13 7.28 4.41
N ILE A 355 12.40 6.37 3.75
CA ILE A 355 11.13 5.83 4.26
C ILE A 355 11.35 5.14 5.61
N LYS A 356 12.38 4.29 5.72
CA LYS A 356 12.72 3.60 6.97
C LYS A 356 13.03 4.60 8.08
N ASN A 357 13.91 5.56 7.82
CA ASN A 357 14.35 6.54 8.81
C ASN A 357 13.19 7.37 9.36
N ILE A 358 12.25 7.82 8.51
CA ILE A 358 11.09 8.58 9.00
C ILE A 358 10.04 7.69 9.67
N SER A 359 9.97 6.39 9.33
CA SER A 359 9.09 5.43 10.01
C SER A 359 9.52 5.14 11.45
N GLU A 360 10.78 5.43 11.78
CA GLU A 360 11.31 5.35 13.13
C GLU A 360 10.97 6.59 13.98
N ILE A 361 10.41 7.67 13.43
CA ILE A 361 9.92 8.81 14.22
C ILE A 361 8.66 8.38 14.97
N ASP A 362 8.59 8.61 16.28
CA ASP A 362 7.57 8.02 17.15
C ASP A 362 6.13 8.33 16.69
N GLU A 363 5.82 9.59 16.36
CA GLU A 363 4.49 9.96 15.86
C GLU A 363 4.15 9.37 14.49
N VAL A 364 5.15 9.18 13.62
CA VAL A 364 4.96 8.52 12.31
C VAL A 364 4.70 7.03 12.54
N ARG A 365 5.51 6.40 13.39
CA ARG A 365 5.41 4.98 13.74
C ARG A 365 4.05 4.63 14.34
N GLU A 366 3.55 5.48 15.24
CA GLU A 366 2.22 5.31 15.85
C GLU A 366 1.12 5.34 14.78
N GLN A 367 1.19 6.29 13.83
CA GLN A 367 0.24 6.37 12.72
C GLN A 367 0.32 5.17 11.78
N LEU A 368 1.53 4.70 11.45
CA LEU A 368 1.73 3.50 10.62
C LEU A 368 1.18 2.24 11.32
N HIS A 369 1.39 2.10 12.62
CA HIS A 369 0.84 0.99 13.39
C HIS A 369 -0.70 0.95 13.34
N ILE A 370 -1.37 2.11 13.40
CA ILE A 370 -2.82 2.17 13.25
C ILE A 370 -3.27 1.81 11.83
N ILE A 371 -2.50 2.17 10.80
CA ILE A 371 -2.76 1.75 9.41
C ILE A 371 -2.71 0.21 9.32
N GLU A 372 -1.67 -0.41 9.87
CA GLU A 372 -1.52 -1.88 9.91
C GLU A 372 -2.69 -2.55 10.63
N GLN A 373 -3.08 -2.05 11.82
CA GLN A 373 -4.23 -2.56 12.57
C GLN A 373 -5.53 -2.47 11.75
N LYS A 374 -5.77 -1.35 11.07
CA LYS A 374 -6.94 -1.21 10.18
C LYS A 374 -6.89 -2.27 9.09
N GLN A 375 -5.75 -2.43 8.40
CA GLN A 375 -5.59 -3.42 7.34
C GLN A 375 -5.86 -4.85 7.85
N GLU A 376 -5.38 -5.23 9.03
CA GLU A 376 -5.70 -6.51 9.66
C GLU A 376 -7.20 -6.71 9.91
N ILE A 377 -7.89 -5.67 10.39
CA ILE A 377 -9.34 -5.71 10.63
C ILE A 377 -10.09 -5.95 9.31
N TYR A 378 -9.71 -5.26 8.24
CA TYR A 378 -10.30 -5.49 6.91
C TYR A 378 -10.06 -6.91 6.42
N MET A 379 -8.83 -7.43 6.55
CA MET A 379 -8.52 -8.80 6.12
C MET A 379 -9.37 -9.84 6.87
N LYS A 380 -9.48 -9.72 8.20
CA LYS A 380 -10.31 -10.61 9.02
C LYS A 380 -11.79 -10.55 8.65
N GLN A 381 -12.30 -9.40 8.19
CA GLN A 381 -13.68 -9.28 7.72
C GLN A 381 -13.88 -10.05 6.41
N TYR A 382 -12.95 -9.96 5.47
CA TYR A 382 -13.05 -10.68 4.19
C TYR A 382 -12.86 -12.20 4.34
N GLU A 383 -11.97 -12.66 5.21
CA GLU A 383 -11.76 -14.10 5.47
C GLU A 383 -13.02 -14.78 6.03
N LYS A 384 -13.74 -14.11 6.93
CA LYS A 384 -15.00 -14.61 7.52
C LYS A 384 -16.16 -14.72 6.55
N HIS A 385 -16.07 -14.11 5.37
CA HIS A 385 -17.11 -14.20 4.33
C HIS A 385 -16.83 -15.31 3.31
N VAL A 386 -15.67 -15.99 3.40
CA VAL A 386 -15.25 -17.06 2.49
C VAL A 386 -15.31 -18.45 3.16
N SER A 387 -15.54 -18.49 4.48
CA SER A 387 -15.83 -19.71 5.26
C SER A 387 -17.31 -19.76 5.63
#